data_AF-A0A380TG81-F1
#
_entry.id   AF-A0A380TG81-F1
#
_cell.length_a   1.000
_cell.length_b   1.000
_cell.length_c   1.000
_cell.angle_alpha   90.00
_cell.angle_beta   90.00
_cell.angle_gamma   90.00
#
_symmetry.space_group_name_H-M   'P 1'
#
loop_
_entity.id
_entity.type
_entity.pdbx_description
1 polymer ?
#
loop_
_entity_poly.entity_id
_entity_poly.type
_entity_poly.pdbx_seq_one_letter_code
_entity_poly.pdbx_strand_id
1 'polypeptide(L)'
;MSLACIVFRECVRSIRDGELIEREGRNDKEFHFQNWFRTRLDAIGEHYDSPGRNTYPDFKIVRFTEGYELKGLAYPGREADYDCNSQVPCGEHNGRQVFYVFGRYPTNPDGNRYPVLDLVLCHGSFLNADNTYVHKNKSFRGFGSYGDILVRDRKMYVAPTPFALVDGTAHRRTLILPAGQPVDSDFQEVATLTRREVERMVVAYNFDLRTNELETTLVSNPNAGRVHIFKAYRLMGDPMEAVTLHERRREMSELASILDNEEAEQQ
;
A
#
# COMPACT_ATOMS: atom_id res chain seq x y z
N MET A 1 14.07 2.59 -20.18
CA MET A 1 14.32 1.97 -18.87
C MET A 1 13.34 2.59 -17.89
N SER A 2 12.48 1.80 -17.26
CA SER A 2 11.50 2.28 -16.28
C SER A 2 12.23 2.52 -14.95
N LEU A 3 12.09 3.69 -14.30
CA LEU A 3 12.78 3.95 -13.04
C LEU A 3 12.34 2.95 -11.96
N ALA A 4 11.07 2.56 -11.93
CA ALA A 4 10.57 1.50 -11.06
C ALA A 4 11.35 0.17 -11.21
N CYS A 5 11.81 -0.18 -12.42
CA CYS A 5 12.66 -1.36 -12.64
C CYS A 5 14.06 -1.16 -12.05
N ILE A 6 14.65 0.02 -12.21
CA ILE A 6 15.97 0.36 -11.64
C ILE A 6 15.91 0.31 -10.11
N VAL A 7 14.92 0.96 -9.52
CA VAL A 7 14.70 0.99 -8.06
C VAL A 7 14.49 -0.42 -7.53
N PHE A 8 13.60 -1.20 -8.15
CA PHE A 8 13.35 -2.57 -7.72
C PHE A 8 14.61 -3.44 -7.80
N ARG A 9 15.36 -3.34 -8.92
CA ARG A 9 16.63 -4.07 -9.09
C ARG A 9 17.61 -3.72 -7.97
N GLU A 10 17.76 -2.44 -7.64
CA GLU A 10 18.63 -2.01 -6.56
C GLU A 10 18.21 -2.57 -5.21
N CYS A 11 16.90 -2.52 -4.89
CA CYS A 11 16.39 -3.12 -3.66
C CYS A 11 16.69 -4.62 -3.60
N VAL A 12 16.47 -5.37 -4.70
CA VAL A 12 16.75 -6.81 -4.75
C VAL A 12 18.25 -7.09 -4.59
N ARG A 13 19.11 -6.33 -5.28
CA ARG A 13 20.57 -6.45 -5.14
C ARG A 13 21.01 -6.24 -3.70
N SER A 14 20.53 -5.18 -3.07
CA SER A 14 20.87 -4.83 -1.69
C SER A 14 20.42 -5.91 -0.69
N ILE A 15 19.25 -6.51 -0.91
CA ILE A 15 18.77 -7.65 -0.11
C ILE A 15 19.71 -8.85 -0.28
N ARG A 16 20.13 -9.17 -1.52
CA ARG A 16 21.06 -10.28 -1.81
C ARG A 16 22.44 -10.04 -1.20
N ASP A 17 22.89 -8.79 -1.17
CA ASP A 17 24.19 -8.38 -0.61
C ASP A 17 24.15 -8.25 0.93
N GLY A 18 23.00 -8.54 1.56
CA GLY A 18 22.85 -8.53 3.02
C GLY A 18 22.77 -7.14 3.62
N GLU A 19 22.37 -6.12 2.85
CA GLU A 19 22.17 -4.77 3.35
C GLU A 19 20.93 -4.70 4.24
N LEU A 20 21.17 -4.57 5.55
CA LEU A 20 20.14 -4.61 6.58
C LEU A 20 19.42 -3.27 6.74
N ILE A 21 18.15 -3.33 7.12
CA ILE A 21 17.45 -2.20 7.74
C ILE A 21 18.18 -1.85 9.03
N GLU A 22 18.37 -0.57 9.31
CA GLU A 22 18.94 -0.07 10.56
C GLU A 22 17.91 0.82 11.28
N ARG A 23 17.63 0.47 12.53
CA ARG A 23 16.80 1.24 13.44
C ARG A 23 17.67 2.25 14.20
N GLU A 24 17.46 3.54 13.94
CA GLU A 24 18.22 4.65 14.55
C GLU A 24 18.03 4.73 16.08
N GLY A 25 16.93 4.22 16.61
CA GLY A 25 16.73 4.10 18.07
C GLY A 25 15.54 3.21 18.43
N ARG A 26 15.50 2.68 19.66
CA ARG A 26 14.44 1.76 20.13
C ARG A 26 13.01 2.35 20.08
N ASN A 27 12.90 3.67 20.07
CA ASN A 27 11.63 4.41 20.03
C ASN A 27 11.28 4.96 18.65
N ASP A 28 12.21 4.92 17.70
CA ASP A 28 11.85 5.14 16.31
C ASP A 28 11.09 3.87 15.89
N LYS A 29 9.84 4.03 15.47
CA LYS A 29 8.93 2.93 15.13
C LYS A 29 8.42 3.02 13.71
N GLU A 30 8.67 4.13 13.02
CA GLU A 30 7.89 4.50 11.84
C GLU A 30 8.73 4.56 10.56
N PHE A 31 10.05 4.80 10.65
CA PHE A 31 10.82 5.22 9.47
C PHE A 31 11.95 4.29 9.03
N HIS A 32 12.21 3.15 9.69
CA HIS A 32 13.41 2.35 9.37
C HIS A 32 13.40 1.75 7.96
N PHE A 33 12.27 1.19 7.53
CA PHE A 33 12.15 0.67 6.17
C PHE A 33 12.23 1.81 5.14
N GLN A 34 11.68 2.98 5.49
CA GLN A 34 11.78 4.18 4.67
C GLN A 34 13.22 4.68 4.53
N ASN A 35 13.98 4.69 5.62
CA ASN A 35 15.39 5.03 5.61
C ASN A 35 16.22 4.00 4.80
N TRP A 36 15.92 2.71 4.92
CA TRP A 36 16.58 1.68 4.12
C TRP A 36 16.36 1.89 2.62
N PHE A 37 15.12 2.14 2.22
CA PHE A 37 14.76 2.41 0.83
C PHE A 37 15.35 3.74 0.32
N ARG A 38 15.37 4.78 1.16
CA ARG A 38 16.04 6.05 0.86
C ARG A 38 17.48 5.83 0.42
N THR A 39 18.24 5.03 1.16
CA THR A 39 19.63 4.69 0.79
C THR A 39 19.71 3.97 -0.57
N ARG A 40 18.66 3.25 -1.00
CA ARG A 40 18.62 2.63 -2.34
C ARG A 40 18.45 3.68 -3.43
N LEU A 41 17.59 4.68 -3.22
CA LEU A 41 17.47 5.83 -4.12
C LEU A 41 18.79 6.61 -4.21
N ASP A 42 19.44 6.83 -3.07
CA ASP A 42 20.74 7.50 -3.03
C ASP A 42 21.83 6.70 -3.77
N ALA A 43 21.83 5.37 -3.63
CA ALA A 43 22.80 4.47 -4.28
C ALA A 43 22.68 4.46 -5.82
N ILE A 44 21.48 4.68 -6.37
CA ILE A 44 21.28 4.84 -7.82
C ILE A 44 21.39 6.30 -8.29
N GLY A 45 21.72 7.22 -7.38
CA GLY A 45 21.92 8.64 -7.68
C GLY A 45 20.64 9.41 -7.98
N GLU A 46 19.49 8.95 -7.51
CA GLU A 46 18.22 9.64 -7.71
C GLU A 46 17.95 10.67 -6.61
N HIS A 47 17.46 11.84 -7.04
CA HIS A 47 17.06 12.92 -6.15
C HIS A 47 15.54 12.91 -5.95
N TYR A 48 15.12 13.24 -4.73
CA TYR A 48 13.72 13.31 -4.33
C TYR A 48 13.47 14.55 -3.48
N ASP A 49 12.25 15.07 -3.53
CA ASP A 49 11.82 16.14 -2.63
C ASP A 49 11.93 15.67 -1.18
N SER A 50 12.25 16.59 -0.25
CA SER A 50 12.30 16.25 1.17
C SER A 50 10.96 15.68 1.65
N PRO A 51 10.92 14.44 2.18
CA PRO A 51 9.69 13.85 2.70
C PRO A 51 9.22 14.65 3.91
N GLY A 52 8.02 15.22 3.86
CA GLY A 52 7.34 15.76 5.03
C GLY A 52 6.51 14.67 5.69
N ARG A 53 6.33 14.73 7.03
CA ARG A 53 5.52 13.76 7.80
C ARG A 53 4.07 13.53 7.30
N ASN A 54 3.56 14.36 6.38
CA ASN A 54 2.23 14.27 5.81
C ASN A 54 2.22 14.51 4.28
N THR A 55 3.35 14.27 3.60
CA THR A 55 3.42 14.44 2.15
C THR A 55 3.25 13.11 1.46
N TYR A 56 2.37 13.08 0.45
CA TYR A 56 2.13 11.90 -0.37
C TYR A 56 2.61 12.13 -1.81
N PRO A 57 3.23 11.13 -2.47
CA PRO A 57 3.82 9.93 -1.84
C PRO A 57 5.06 10.28 -1.01
N ASP A 58 5.52 9.34 -0.17
CA ASP A 58 6.71 9.49 0.67
C ASP A 58 7.93 10.04 -0.09
N PHE A 59 8.25 9.47 -1.26
CA PHE A 59 9.31 9.99 -2.14
C PHE A 59 8.75 10.46 -3.46
N LYS A 60 8.96 11.74 -3.78
CA LYS A 60 8.66 12.32 -5.10
C LYS A 60 9.97 12.50 -5.86
N ILE A 61 10.16 11.72 -6.91
CA ILE A 61 11.40 11.78 -7.68
C ILE A 61 11.44 13.10 -8.48
N VAL A 62 12.62 13.71 -8.55
CA VAL A 62 12.82 15.00 -9.24
C VAL A 62 12.95 14.80 -10.75
N ARG A 63 13.74 13.82 -11.18
CA ARG A 63 14.06 13.58 -12.60
C ARG A 63 12.94 12.88 -13.36
N PHE A 64 12.11 12.13 -12.66
CA PHE A 64 11.06 11.29 -13.22
C PHE A 64 9.71 11.67 -12.63
N THR A 65 8.67 11.52 -13.43
CA THR A 65 7.28 11.74 -13.02
C THR A 65 6.75 10.52 -12.25
N GLU A 66 7.52 10.09 -11.25
CA GLU A 66 7.25 8.93 -10.41
C GLU A 66 7.29 9.34 -8.92
N GLY A 67 6.55 8.60 -8.11
CA GLY A 67 6.71 8.66 -6.67
C GLY A 67 6.49 7.31 -6.00
N TYR A 68 7.04 7.16 -4.80
CA TYR A 68 7.10 5.91 -4.06
C TYR A 68 6.49 6.11 -2.67
N GLU A 69 5.43 5.37 -2.39
CA GLU A 69 4.77 5.31 -1.08
C GLU A 69 5.19 4.02 -0.37
N LEU A 70 5.69 4.12 0.86
CA LEU A 70 6.30 3.00 1.56
C LEU A 70 5.42 2.48 2.68
N LYS A 71 5.42 1.16 2.80
CA LYS A 71 4.77 0.44 3.90
C LYS A 71 5.69 -0.64 4.43
N GLY A 72 6.31 -0.35 5.58
CA GLY A 72 7.04 -1.33 6.36
C GLY A 72 6.08 -2.14 7.24
N LEU A 73 6.16 -3.47 7.18
CA LEU A 73 5.27 -4.37 7.93
C LEU A 73 6.09 -5.36 8.77
N ALA A 74 5.77 -5.47 10.05
CA ALA A 74 6.39 -6.46 10.92
C ALA A 74 5.86 -7.89 10.61
N TYR A 75 6.73 -8.88 10.60
CA TYR A 75 6.43 -10.29 10.30
C TYR A 75 7.07 -11.26 11.32
N PRO A 76 6.33 -12.27 11.82
CA PRO A 76 4.89 -12.45 11.65
C PRO A 76 4.10 -11.31 12.32
N GLY A 77 3.03 -10.87 11.68
CA GLY A 77 2.27 -9.68 12.08
C GLY A 77 1.12 -9.38 11.12
N ARG A 78 0.70 -8.11 11.05
CA ARG A 78 -0.38 -7.65 10.17
C ARG A 78 0.00 -7.86 8.70
N GLU A 79 -0.67 -8.80 8.04
CA GLU A 79 -0.47 -9.14 6.63
C GLU A 79 -1.63 -8.71 5.74
N ALA A 80 -2.86 -8.75 6.26
CA ALA A 80 -4.08 -8.55 5.47
C ALA A 80 -4.19 -7.16 4.84
N ASP A 81 -3.81 -6.13 5.58
CA ASP A 81 -4.09 -4.75 5.21
C ASP A 81 -3.13 -3.76 5.90
N TYR A 82 -3.23 -2.49 5.54
CA TYR A 82 -2.46 -1.39 6.09
C TYR A 82 -3.28 -0.10 6.13
N ASP A 83 -2.88 0.82 7.01
CA ASP A 83 -3.58 2.09 7.18
C ASP A 83 -3.06 3.15 6.18
N CYS A 84 -4.01 3.83 5.55
CA CYS A 84 -3.79 4.94 4.64
C CYS A 84 -4.33 6.22 5.32
N ASN A 85 -3.44 7.04 5.86
CA ASN A 85 -3.83 8.18 6.71
C ASN A 85 -3.88 9.52 5.95
N SER A 86 -3.34 9.58 4.74
CA SER A 86 -3.22 10.82 3.96
C SER A 86 -3.85 10.74 2.58
N GLN A 87 -3.91 9.55 1.99
CA GLN A 87 -4.44 9.35 0.63
C GLN A 87 -4.85 7.89 0.46
N VAL A 88 -6.01 7.65 -0.15
CA VAL A 88 -6.40 6.30 -0.60
C VAL A 88 -5.41 5.85 -1.68
N PRO A 89 -5.04 4.56 -1.77
CA PRO A 89 -4.11 4.12 -2.79
C PRO A 89 -4.57 4.52 -4.18
N CYS A 90 -3.64 5.02 -4.98
CA CYS A 90 -3.91 5.40 -6.36
C CYS A 90 -2.65 5.16 -7.18
N GLY A 91 -2.82 4.86 -8.46
CA GLY A 91 -1.70 4.70 -9.38
C GLY A 91 -1.23 6.02 -9.98
N GLU A 92 -2.07 7.04 -9.95
CA GLU A 92 -1.74 8.37 -10.44
C GLU A 92 -2.10 9.45 -9.42
N HIS A 93 -1.15 10.34 -9.12
CA HIS A 93 -1.35 11.45 -8.20
C HIS A 93 -0.62 12.72 -8.66
N ASN A 94 -1.37 13.80 -8.90
CA ASN A 94 -0.83 15.09 -9.35
C ASN A 94 0.11 14.94 -10.56
N GLY A 95 -0.31 14.14 -11.54
CA GLY A 95 0.44 13.84 -12.76
C GLY A 95 1.57 12.83 -12.62
N ARG A 96 1.85 12.31 -11.41
CA ARG A 96 2.89 11.28 -11.18
C ARG A 96 2.31 9.88 -11.21
N GLN A 97 3.07 8.93 -11.75
CA GLN A 97 2.82 7.51 -11.49
C GLN A 97 3.29 7.17 -10.07
N VAL A 98 2.44 6.50 -9.29
CA VAL A 98 2.72 6.18 -7.89
C VAL A 98 2.89 4.68 -7.72
N PHE A 99 4.02 4.30 -7.14
CA PHE A 99 4.35 2.94 -6.79
C PHE A 99 4.30 2.77 -5.27
N TYR A 100 3.78 1.64 -4.83
CA TYR A 100 3.78 1.25 -3.44
C TYR A 100 4.89 0.23 -3.22
N VAL A 101 5.70 0.45 -2.18
CA VAL A 101 6.80 -0.42 -1.80
C VAL A 101 6.50 -1.01 -0.43
N PHE A 102 6.21 -2.31 -0.41
CA PHE A 102 5.95 -3.06 0.79
C PHE A 102 7.19 -3.87 1.16
N GLY A 103 7.71 -3.65 2.37
CA GLY A 103 8.80 -4.43 2.94
C GLY A 103 8.34 -5.13 4.20
N ARG A 104 8.44 -6.47 4.28
CA ARG A 104 8.27 -7.17 5.55
C ARG A 104 9.61 -7.36 6.25
N TYR A 105 9.63 -7.19 7.56
CA TYR A 105 10.81 -7.38 8.39
C TYR A 105 10.45 -8.08 9.71
N PRO A 106 11.41 -8.70 10.43
CA PRO A 106 11.11 -9.44 11.65
C PRO A 106 10.43 -8.56 12.71
N THR A 107 9.35 -9.03 13.34
CA THR A 107 8.68 -8.34 14.46
C THR A 107 9.59 -8.24 15.69
N ASN A 108 10.39 -9.28 15.94
CA ASN A 108 11.34 -9.35 17.05
C ASN A 108 12.76 -9.52 16.50
N PRO A 109 13.37 -8.46 15.94
CA PRO A 109 14.74 -8.55 15.44
C PRO A 109 15.74 -8.63 16.60
N ASP A 110 16.82 -9.40 16.41
CA ASP A 110 17.95 -9.39 17.32
C ASP A 110 18.80 -8.15 17.08
N GLY A 111 18.63 -7.15 17.94
CA GLY A 111 19.33 -5.86 17.84
C GLY A 111 18.62 -4.80 17.00
N ASN A 112 19.39 -3.86 16.47
CA ASN A 112 18.89 -2.72 15.69
C ASN A 112 19.09 -2.87 14.18
N ARG A 113 19.65 -4.00 13.73
CA ARG A 113 19.90 -4.26 12.31
C ARG A 113 19.23 -5.57 11.93
N TYR A 114 18.40 -5.56 10.89
CA TYR A 114 17.61 -6.72 10.52
C TYR A 114 17.27 -6.72 9.02
N PRO A 115 17.03 -7.89 8.42
CA PRO A 115 16.82 -7.99 6.98
C PRO A 115 15.44 -7.51 6.57
N VAL A 116 15.31 -7.14 5.29
CA VAL A 116 14.03 -7.18 4.57
C VAL A 116 13.77 -8.65 4.22
N LEU A 117 12.71 -9.24 4.77
CA LEU A 117 12.31 -10.62 4.51
C LEU A 117 11.61 -10.75 3.16
N ASP A 118 10.74 -9.78 2.86
CA ASP A 118 9.88 -9.73 1.69
C ASP A 118 9.84 -8.35 1.09
N LEU A 119 9.78 -8.29 -0.24
CA LEU A 119 9.65 -7.01 -0.94
C LEU A 119 8.59 -7.15 -2.03
N VAL A 120 7.58 -6.29 -2.01
CA VAL A 120 6.68 -6.12 -3.16
C VAL A 120 6.67 -4.66 -3.56
N LEU A 121 7.08 -4.39 -4.80
CA LEU A 121 6.89 -3.10 -5.44
C LEU A 121 5.74 -3.24 -6.43
N CYS A 122 4.64 -2.51 -6.23
CA CYS A 122 3.51 -2.56 -7.14
C CYS A 122 3.05 -1.17 -7.55
N HIS A 123 2.57 -1.03 -8.79
CA HIS A 123 1.88 0.20 -9.20
C HIS A 123 0.61 0.40 -8.36
N GLY A 124 0.30 1.62 -7.94
CA GLY A 124 -0.81 1.90 -7.02
C GLY A 124 -2.18 1.49 -7.55
N SER A 125 -2.37 1.47 -8.87
CA SER A 125 -3.60 0.94 -9.50
C SER A 125 -3.84 -0.54 -9.21
N PHE A 126 -2.81 -1.30 -8.82
CA PHE A 126 -2.98 -2.67 -8.39
C PHE A 126 -3.77 -2.77 -7.08
N LEU A 127 -3.62 -1.78 -6.19
CA LEU A 127 -4.33 -1.73 -4.91
C LEU A 127 -5.73 -1.15 -5.07
N ASN A 128 -5.84 -0.04 -5.82
CA ASN A 128 -7.11 0.64 -6.09
C ASN A 128 -7.04 1.35 -7.45
N ALA A 129 -8.06 1.13 -8.29
CA ALA A 129 -8.09 1.65 -9.68
C ALA A 129 -8.48 3.13 -9.77
N ASP A 130 -9.18 3.67 -8.76
CA ASP A 130 -9.63 5.06 -8.78
C ASP A 130 -8.50 6.04 -8.42
N ASN A 131 -8.28 7.02 -9.29
CA ASN A 131 -7.30 8.11 -9.10
C ASN A 131 -7.97 9.48 -8.86
N THR A 132 -9.30 9.54 -8.78
CA THR A 132 -10.07 10.80 -8.75
C THR A 132 -10.45 11.24 -7.35
N TYR A 133 -10.31 10.36 -6.35
CA TYR A 133 -10.67 10.66 -4.98
C TYR A 133 -9.76 11.73 -4.35
N VAL A 134 -10.36 12.84 -3.95
CA VAL A 134 -9.68 13.94 -3.24
C VAL A 134 -9.89 13.80 -1.74
N HIS A 135 -8.83 13.40 -1.03
CA HIS A 135 -8.84 13.37 0.43
C HIS A 135 -8.92 14.80 1.01
N LYS A 136 -9.80 15.00 1.99
CA LYS A 136 -9.95 16.26 2.73
C LYS A 136 -10.11 15.97 4.21
N ASN A 137 -9.23 16.53 5.03
CA ASN A 137 -9.38 16.56 6.48
C ASN A 137 -10.24 17.76 6.86
N LYS A 138 -11.45 17.52 7.38
CA LYS A 138 -12.36 18.57 7.86
C LYS A 138 -12.52 18.47 9.38
N SER A 139 -13.05 19.51 9.99
CA SER A 139 -13.37 19.52 11.40
C SER A 139 -14.55 20.44 11.66
N PHE A 140 -15.34 20.15 12.69
CA PHE A 140 -16.45 20.98 13.13
C PHE A 140 -16.44 21.15 14.66
N ARG A 141 -16.99 22.26 15.14
CA ARG A 141 -17.16 22.58 16.57
C ARG A 141 -18.63 22.37 16.98
N GLY A 142 -18.92 22.43 18.27
CA GLY A 142 -20.29 22.27 18.78
C GLY A 142 -20.57 20.90 19.39
N PHE A 143 -19.54 20.09 19.64
CA PHE A 143 -19.69 18.77 20.25
C PHE A 143 -19.62 18.86 21.78
N GLY A 144 -20.21 17.87 22.47
CA GLY A 144 -20.33 17.83 23.94
C GLY A 144 -21.47 18.70 24.46
N SER A 145 -21.85 18.49 25.73
CA SER A 145 -22.94 19.23 26.38
C SER A 145 -22.70 20.74 26.48
N TYR A 146 -21.43 21.17 26.49
CA TYR A 146 -21.03 22.57 26.49
C TYR A 146 -20.68 23.12 25.09
N GLY A 147 -20.70 22.29 24.04
CA GLY A 147 -20.48 22.69 22.65
C GLY A 147 -19.07 23.15 22.30
N ASP A 148 -18.10 23.03 23.21
CA ASP A 148 -16.73 23.52 23.08
C ASP A 148 -15.75 22.49 22.52
N ILE A 149 -16.19 21.25 22.33
CA ILE A 149 -15.37 20.16 21.78
C ILE A 149 -15.32 20.27 20.24
N LEU A 150 -14.11 20.14 19.71
CA LEU A 150 -13.82 20.06 18.27
C LEU A 150 -13.78 18.59 17.83
N VAL A 151 -14.64 18.23 16.88
CA VAL A 151 -14.57 16.94 16.19
C VAL A 151 -13.76 17.12 14.93
N ARG A 152 -12.78 16.22 14.74
CA ARG A 152 -11.97 16.15 13.52
C ARG A 152 -12.47 14.96 12.69
N ASP A 153 -12.97 15.25 11.50
CA ASP A 153 -13.23 14.25 10.47
C ASP A 153 -11.88 13.88 9.82
N ARG A 154 -11.18 12.95 10.47
CA ARG A 154 -9.97 12.31 9.93
C ARG A 154 -10.39 10.99 9.30
N LYS A 155 -10.26 10.90 7.98
CA LYS A 155 -10.56 9.65 7.27
C LYS A 155 -9.35 8.73 7.36
N MET A 156 -9.54 7.60 8.01
CA MET A 156 -8.59 6.50 8.10
C MET A 156 -9.09 5.43 7.14
N TYR A 157 -8.29 5.06 6.13
CA TYR A 157 -8.65 3.98 5.23
C TYR A 157 -7.79 2.75 5.52
N VAL A 158 -8.40 1.58 5.44
CA VAL A 158 -7.70 0.30 5.51
C VAL A 158 -7.70 -0.28 4.11
N ALA A 159 -6.52 -0.48 3.53
CA ALA A 159 -6.36 -1.03 2.18
C ALA A 159 -5.65 -2.39 2.26
N PRO A 160 -5.96 -3.34 1.36
CA PRO A 160 -5.29 -4.63 1.35
C PRO A 160 -3.82 -4.48 0.98
N THR A 161 -2.95 -5.29 1.57
CA THR A 161 -1.56 -5.39 1.10
C THR A 161 -1.46 -6.26 -0.15
N PRO A 162 -0.37 -6.18 -0.94
CA PRO A 162 -0.13 -7.16 -1.99
C PRO A 162 -0.02 -8.60 -1.47
N PHE A 163 0.53 -8.81 -0.26
CA PHE A 163 0.61 -10.14 0.37
C PHE A 163 -0.78 -10.76 0.60
N ALA A 164 -1.76 -9.90 0.87
CA ALA A 164 -3.15 -10.28 1.01
C ALA A 164 -3.91 -10.45 -0.31
N LEU A 165 -3.44 -9.81 -1.38
CA LEU A 165 -4.07 -9.89 -2.70
C LEU A 165 -3.58 -11.09 -3.49
N VAL A 166 -2.33 -11.52 -3.30
CA VAL A 166 -1.72 -12.59 -4.09
C VAL A 166 -0.90 -13.56 -3.24
N ASP A 167 -1.02 -14.85 -3.57
CA ASP A 167 -0.13 -15.89 -3.11
C ASP A 167 1.23 -15.83 -3.83
N GLY A 168 2.24 -16.46 -3.25
CA GLY A 168 3.58 -16.56 -3.85
C GLY A 168 4.46 -15.32 -3.66
N THR A 169 3.99 -14.30 -2.93
CA THR A 169 4.81 -13.12 -2.56
C THR A 169 5.58 -13.30 -1.25
N ALA A 170 5.13 -14.21 -0.37
CA ALA A 170 5.82 -14.52 0.88
C ALA A 170 7.17 -15.20 0.66
N HIS A 171 8.17 -14.73 1.39
CA HIS A 171 9.61 -15.00 1.30
C HIS A 171 10.25 -14.66 -0.06
N ARG A 172 9.71 -13.68 -0.78
CA ARG A 172 10.14 -13.33 -2.15
C ARG A 172 10.20 -11.81 -2.40
N ARG A 173 10.80 -11.43 -3.54
CA ARG A 173 10.87 -10.05 -4.04
C ARG A 173 10.11 -9.92 -5.36
N THR A 174 8.94 -9.28 -5.37
CA THR A 174 8.05 -9.24 -6.54
C THR A 174 7.87 -7.82 -7.05
N LEU A 175 7.99 -7.63 -8.36
CA LEU A 175 7.59 -6.40 -9.05
C LEU A 175 6.24 -6.63 -9.73
N ILE A 176 5.23 -5.80 -9.47
CA ILE A 176 3.89 -5.91 -10.07
C ILE A 176 3.55 -4.62 -10.82
N LEU A 177 3.45 -4.69 -12.15
CA LEU A 177 3.23 -3.53 -13.02
C LEU A 177 2.00 -3.73 -13.90
N PRO A 178 1.35 -2.66 -14.39
CA PRO A 178 0.36 -2.75 -15.46
C PRO A 178 0.97 -3.44 -16.68
N ALA A 179 0.19 -4.30 -17.36
CA ALA A 179 0.71 -5.18 -18.42
C ALA A 179 1.38 -4.44 -19.60
N GLY A 180 1.04 -3.17 -19.82
CA GLY A 180 1.63 -2.33 -20.87
C GLY A 180 2.90 -1.57 -20.45
N GLN A 181 3.31 -1.63 -19.18
CA GLN A 181 4.49 -0.91 -18.73
C GLN A 181 5.77 -1.65 -19.17
N PRO A 182 6.75 -0.96 -19.77
CA PRO A 182 7.99 -1.59 -20.21
C PRO A 182 8.82 -2.07 -19.00
N VAL A 183 9.43 -3.24 -19.15
CA VAL A 183 10.30 -3.87 -18.17
C VAL A 183 11.62 -4.21 -18.83
N ASP A 184 12.72 -4.12 -18.09
CA ASP A 184 14.04 -4.45 -18.58
C ASP A 184 14.20 -5.97 -18.82
N SER A 185 15.14 -6.36 -19.69
CA SER A 185 15.29 -7.75 -20.15
C SER A 185 15.74 -8.75 -19.07
N ASP A 186 16.22 -8.25 -17.93
CA ASP A 186 16.63 -9.05 -16.77
C ASP A 186 15.49 -9.35 -15.79
N PHE A 187 14.26 -9.05 -16.17
CA PHE A 187 13.06 -9.45 -15.45
C PHE A 187 12.37 -10.62 -16.12
N GLN A 188 11.95 -11.58 -15.30
CA GLN A 188 11.20 -12.75 -15.74
C GLN A 188 9.77 -12.65 -15.24
N GLU A 189 8.80 -12.78 -16.14
CA GLU A 189 7.37 -12.81 -15.79
C GLU A 189 7.05 -14.12 -15.05
N VAL A 190 6.38 -14.01 -13.89
CA VAL A 190 5.93 -15.16 -13.08
C VAL A 190 4.42 -15.25 -12.96
N ALA A 191 3.68 -14.21 -13.37
CA ALA A 191 2.22 -14.24 -13.44
C ALA A 191 1.63 -13.10 -14.28
N THR A 192 0.44 -13.34 -14.81
CA THR A 192 -0.50 -12.31 -15.27
C THR A 192 -1.69 -12.28 -14.30
N LEU A 193 -1.96 -11.10 -13.71
CA LEU A 193 -2.95 -10.88 -12.66
C LEU A 193 -4.07 -9.96 -13.17
N THR A 194 -5.32 -10.38 -13.00
CA THR A 194 -6.49 -9.65 -13.55
C THR A 194 -7.36 -9.12 -12.42
N ARG A 195 -7.46 -7.80 -12.28
CA ARG A 195 -8.41 -7.16 -11.36
C ARG A 195 -9.61 -6.62 -12.11
N ARG A 196 -10.79 -6.67 -11.48
CA ARG A 196 -12.05 -6.18 -12.04
C ARG A 196 -12.68 -5.17 -11.09
N GLU A 197 -13.15 -4.06 -11.65
CA GLU A 197 -13.88 -3.07 -10.88
C GLU A 197 -15.28 -3.57 -10.50
N VAL A 198 -15.67 -3.25 -9.27
CA VAL A 198 -16.90 -3.69 -8.61
C VAL A 198 -18.13 -2.97 -9.15
N GLU A 199 -19.32 -3.56 -8.97
CA GLU A 199 -20.58 -3.00 -9.48
C GLU A 199 -21.03 -1.73 -8.75
N ARG A 200 -20.80 -1.66 -7.43
CA ARG A 200 -21.21 -0.54 -6.58
C ARG A 200 -20.07 -0.04 -5.71
N MET A 201 -20.04 1.27 -5.49
CA MET A 201 -19.05 1.97 -4.67
C MET A 201 -19.73 2.83 -3.61
N VAL A 202 -19.10 2.95 -2.44
CA VAL A 202 -19.51 3.88 -1.39
C VAL A 202 -19.11 5.30 -1.80
N VAL A 203 -20.06 6.24 -1.75
CA VAL A 203 -19.81 7.66 -2.06
C VAL A 203 -20.13 8.60 -0.90
N ALA A 204 -20.91 8.14 0.08
CA ALA A 204 -21.20 8.87 1.30
C ALA A 204 -21.37 7.91 2.47
N TYR A 205 -21.19 8.44 3.67
CA TYR A 205 -21.57 7.79 4.92
C TYR A 205 -22.18 8.83 5.85
N ASN A 206 -23.02 8.37 6.77
CA ASN A 206 -23.57 9.15 7.87
C ASN A 206 -23.34 8.39 9.17
N PHE A 207 -22.86 9.08 10.21
CA PHE A 207 -22.77 8.54 11.56
C PHE A 207 -23.69 9.33 12.48
N ASP A 208 -24.74 8.69 13.00
CA ASP A 208 -25.67 9.35 13.91
C ASP A 208 -25.19 9.18 15.35
N LEU A 209 -24.78 10.29 15.98
CA LEU A 209 -24.27 10.30 17.36
C LEU A 209 -25.33 9.93 18.41
N ARG A 210 -26.62 9.90 18.06
CA ARG A 210 -27.72 9.57 18.98
C ARG A 210 -27.97 8.07 19.05
N THR A 211 -27.80 7.38 17.92
CA THR A 211 -28.02 5.94 17.80
C THR A 211 -26.71 5.14 17.72
N ASN A 212 -25.58 5.82 17.47
CA ASN A 212 -24.27 5.23 17.16
C ASN A 212 -24.26 4.35 15.90
N GLU A 213 -25.17 4.61 14.97
CA GLU A 213 -25.28 3.87 13.73
C GLU A 213 -24.47 4.51 12.61
N LEU A 214 -23.76 3.67 11.85
CA LEU A 214 -23.02 4.05 10.64
C LEU A 214 -23.76 3.52 9.41
N GLU A 215 -24.22 4.42 8.56
CA GLU A 215 -24.87 4.08 7.29
C GLU A 215 -24.01 4.53 6.11
N THR A 216 -24.06 3.78 5.01
CA THR A 216 -23.35 4.12 3.76
C THR A 216 -24.30 4.27 2.60
N THR A 217 -23.98 5.18 1.69
CA THR A 217 -24.68 5.35 0.42
C THR A 217 -23.85 4.75 -0.70
N LEU A 218 -24.45 3.77 -1.39
CA LEU A 218 -23.87 3.11 -2.56
C LEU A 218 -24.42 3.71 -3.85
N VAL A 219 -23.55 3.84 -4.86
CA VAL A 219 -23.94 4.14 -6.25
C VAL A 219 -23.33 3.12 -7.20
N SER A 220 -23.91 2.99 -8.39
CA SER A 220 -23.30 2.20 -9.47
C SER A 220 -21.92 2.73 -9.83
N ASN A 221 -20.95 1.85 -10.01
CA ASN A 221 -19.64 2.20 -10.52
C ASN A 221 -19.74 2.46 -12.04
N PRO A 222 -19.40 3.65 -12.54
CA PRO A 222 -19.35 3.92 -13.98
C PRO A 222 -18.42 2.99 -14.76
N ASN A 223 -17.40 2.45 -14.10
CA ASN A 223 -16.43 1.51 -14.65
C ASN A 223 -16.71 0.05 -14.24
N ALA A 224 -17.92 -0.27 -13.77
CA ALA A 224 -18.27 -1.62 -13.33
C ALA A 224 -17.84 -2.68 -14.38
N GLY A 225 -17.15 -3.72 -13.92
CA GLY A 225 -16.67 -4.78 -14.79
C GLY A 225 -15.42 -4.45 -15.61
N ARG A 226 -14.92 -3.20 -15.59
CA ARG A 226 -13.66 -2.83 -16.25
C ARG A 226 -12.51 -3.70 -15.73
N VAL A 227 -11.75 -4.24 -16.67
CA VAL A 227 -10.63 -5.15 -16.40
C VAL A 227 -9.31 -4.40 -16.43
N HIS A 228 -8.49 -4.64 -15.41
CA HIS A 228 -7.14 -4.12 -15.28
C HIS A 228 -6.17 -5.30 -15.21
N ILE A 229 -5.24 -5.37 -16.17
CA ILE A 229 -4.27 -6.47 -16.27
C ILE A 229 -2.92 -5.99 -15.75
N PHE A 230 -2.36 -6.76 -14.83
CA PHE A 230 -1.04 -6.58 -14.25
C PHE A 230 -0.18 -7.79 -14.54
N LYS A 231 1.13 -7.59 -14.51
CA LYS A 231 2.13 -8.65 -14.64
C LYS A 231 3.04 -8.61 -13.44
N ALA A 232 3.32 -9.78 -12.88
CA ALA A 232 4.26 -9.97 -11.79
C ALA A 232 5.59 -10.47 -12.35
N TYR A 233 6.68 -9.88 -11.87
CA TYR A 233 8.03 -10.15 -12.32
C TYR A 233 8.98 -10.44 -11.16
N ARG A 234 10.00 -11.23 -11.46
CA ARG A 234 11.18 -11.48 -10.63
C ARG A 234 12.43 -11.03 -11.36
N LEU A 235 13.44 -10.59 -10.61
CA LEU A 235 14.76 -10.36 -11.20
C LEU A 235 15.42 -11.71 -11.52
N MET A 236 16.16 -11.82 -12.62
CA MET A 236 16.91 -13.04 -12.93
C MET A 236 17.72 -13.55 -11.72
N GLY A 237 17.66 -14.87 -11.50
CA GLY A 237 18.26 -15.54 -10.34
C GLY A 237 17.37 -15.59 -9.11
N ASP A 238 16.23 -14.87 -9.08
CA ASP A 238 15.21 -15.11 -8.07
C ASP A 238 14.37 -16.36 -8.40
N PRO A 239 13.83 -17.04 -7.38
CA PRO A 239 12.96 -18.19 -7.58
C PRO A 239 11.68 -17.84 -8.38
N MET A 240 11.27 -18.79 -9.22
CA MET A 240 10.25 -18.63 -10.26
C MET A 240 8.89 -19.21 -9.88
N GLU A 241 8.63 -19.42 -8.59
CA GLU A 241 7.30 -19.87 -8.16
C GLU A 241 6.23 -18.88 -8.59
N ALA A 242 5.10 -19.42 -9.04
CA ALA A 242 3.99 -18.65 -9.56
C ALA A 242 3.38 -17.73 -8.49
N VAL A 243 2.88 -16.59 -8.95
CA VAL A 243 2.08 -15.67 -8.15
C VAL A 243 0.62 -15.79 -8.61
N THR A 244 -0.31 -15.96 -7.68
CA THR A 244 -1.74 -16.11 -8.02
C THR A 244 -2.59 -15.13 -7.25
N LEU A 245 -3.54 -14.49 -7.92
CA LEU A 245 -4.48 -13.57 -7.27
C LEU A 245 -5.50 -14.37 -6.47
N HIS A 246 -5.80 -13.93 -5.24
CA HIS A 246 -6.94 -14.45 -4.51
C HIS A 246 -8.24 -13.97 -5.16
N GLU A 247 -9.07 -14.90 -5.60
CA GLU A 247 -10.42 -14.56 -6.05
C GLU A 247 -11.28 -14.18 -4.83
N ARG A 248 -11.76 -12.93 -4.82
CA ARG A 248 -12.81 -12.39 -3.94
C ARG A 248 -12.58 -12.47 -2.42
N ARG A 249 -11.79 -11.53 -1.90
CA ARG A 249 -11.74 -11.23 -0.45
C ARG A 249 -12.85 -10.28 0.03
N ARG A 250 -13.61 -9.63 -0.86
CA ARG A 250 -14.66 -8.66 -0.47
C ARG A 250 -15.87 -9.32 0.19
N GLU A 251 -16.31 -10.48 -0.33
CA GLU A 251 -17.37 -11.29 0.29
C GLU A 251 -16.96 -11.76 1.70
N MET A 252 -15.70 -12.16 1.89
CA MET A 252 -15.14 -12.53 3.19
C MET A 252 -15.03 -11.34 4.18
N SER A 253 -14.72 -10.14 3.68
CA SER A 253 -14.65 -8.92 4.50
C SER A 253 -16.04 -8.41 4.93
N GLU A 254 -17.04 -8.53 4.05
CA GLU A 254 -18.44 -8.22 4.39
C GLU A 254 -18.96 -9.22 5.44
N LEU A 255 -18.66 -10.52 5.28
CA LEU A 255 -18.97 -11.57 6.27
C LEU A 255 -18.27 -11.32 7.62
N ALA A 256 -16.99 -10.95 7.63
CA ALA A 256 -16.25 -10.65 8.85
C ALA A 256 -16.81 -9.43 9.60
N SER A 257 -17.19 -8.36 8.86
CA SER A 257 -17.78 -7.17 9.48
C SER A 257 -19.19 -7.40 10.06
N ILE A 258 -19.93 -8.38 9.53
CA ILE A 258 -21.23 -8.78 10.10
C ILE A 258 -21.00 -9.52 11.43
N LEU A 259 -20.01 -10.42 11.48
CA LEU A 259 -19.67 -11.19 12.68
C LEU A 259 -19.13 -10.32 13.82
N ASP A 260 -18.27 -9.33 13.51
CA ASP A 260 -17.74 -8.40 14.53
C ASP A 260 -18.84 -7.51 15.14
N ASN A 261 -19.87 -7.14 14.36
CA ASN A 261 -21.01 -6.38 14.87
C ASN A 261 -21.94 -7.24 15.76
N GLU A 262 -22.12 -8.52 15.43
CA GLU A 262 -22.93 -9.45 16.25
C GLU A 262 -22.27 -9.78 17.60
N GLU A 263 -20.94 -9.81 17.69
CA GLU A 263 -20.22 -10.01 18.95
C GLU A 263 -20.23 -8.75 19.84
N ALA A 264 -20.25 -7.55 19.25
CA ALA A 264 -20.33 -6.29 19.99
C ALA A 264 -21.73 -6.01 20.58
N GLU A 265 -22.79 -6.56 19.99
CA GLU A 265 -24.17 -6.45 20.51
C GLU A 265 -24.48 -7.43 21.65
N GLN A 266 -23.58 -8.37 21.95
CA GLN A 266 -23.76 -9.40 22.98
C GLN A 266 -23.00 -9.13 24.31
N GLN A 267 -22.36 -7.97 24.45
CA GLN A 267 -21.68 -7.51 25.69
C GLN A 267 -22.36 -6.30 26.31
#